data_AF-A0A4Y9Z6T9-F1
#
_entry.id   AF-A0A4Y9Z6T9-F1
#
_cell.length_a   1.000
_cell.length_b   1.000
_cell.length_c   1.000
_cell.angle_alpha   90.00
_cell.angle_beta   90.00
_cell.angle_gamma   90.00
#
_symmetry.space_group_name_H-M   'P 1'
#
loop_
_entity.id
_entity.type
_entity.pdbx_description
1 polymer ?
#
loop_
_entity_poly.entity_id
_entity_poly.type
_entity_poly.pdbx_seq_one_letter_code
_entity_poly.pdbx_strand_id
1 'polypeptide(L)'
;MASGLPQTSLISSPGHDAHIQFTTNAFTLTSYTLDPIGVAISPVVAAINHSCDPNAVVICDQPHEQEPQINLVAIKPIAPGEEIAISYIDITLPRQVRRKELKETYNFDCKCVLCSTPRYDDPRTAMFCPARCGGLRPVPTEGGGSPSCNKCKAITKNLEGELDALNVGQEALGKATMLQHTDPQKAKQLTSNIIPILNSAGLAPSCHPLLAMARLHQELLIASLPESMTQETLDDTIRTAARYAAGVSAILPVGHPVRGVALAELGKLLAVDEPSPPSNMAGSADRFPPSGSARLKLAHETLVRAREELLIGFGTDNGGGLVGREAREAIVRLEKELGAWTQGINNALEDVKATKTDLPRTC
;
A
#
# COMPACT_ATOMS: atom_id res chain seq x y z
N MET A 1 47.92 14.34 -5.27
CA MET A 1 47.84 15.61 -6.02
C MET A 1 46.39 16.04 -6.01
N ALA A 2 46.07 17.00 -5.14
CA ALA A 2 44.73 17.54 -4.98
C ALA A 2 44.51 18.65 -6.01
N SER A 3 43.47 18.51 -6.84
CA SER A 3 42.98 19.58 -7.71
C SER A 3 41.64 20.06 -7.18
N GLY A 4 41.61 21.33 -6.76
CA GLY A 4 40.53 21.96 -6.01
C GLY A 4 39.22 22.13 -6.78
N LEU A 5 38.13 22.09 -6.01
CA LEU A 5 36.83 22.61 -6.40
C LEU A 5 36.83 24.14 -6.21
N PRO A 6 36.19 24.92 -7.09
CA PRO A 6 36.11 26.37 -6.93
C PRO A 6 35.21 26.72 -5.74
N GLN A 7 35.75 27.51 -4.80
CA GLN A 7 34.98 28.11 -3.72
C GLN A 7 34.07 29.21 -4.29
N THR A 8 32.79 28.90 -4.48
CA THR A 8 31.77 29.94 -4.49
C THR A 8 31.43 30.26 -3.04
N SER A 9 32.01 31.34 -2.52
CA SER A 9 31.70 31.89 -1.21
C SER A 9 30.31 32.52 -1.22
N LEU A 10 29.27 31.71 -1.01
CA LEU A 10 28.00 32.22 -0.51
C LEU A 10 28.20 32.41 1.01
N ILE A 11 28.23 33.66 1.45
CA ILE A 11 28.15 33.99 2.87
C ILE A 11 26.77 33.54 3.32
N SER A 12 26.67 32.33 3.88
CA SER A 12 25.44 31.83 4.47
C SER A 12 25.17 32.63 5.75
N SER A 13 24.03 33.31 5.81
CA SER A 13 23.59 33.87 7.07
C SER A 13 23.21 32.73 8.03
N PRO A 14 23.36 32.88 9.35
CA PRO A 14 23.01 31.81 10.32
C PRO A 14 21.58 31.27 10.15
N GLY A 15 20.65 32.12 9.68
CA GLY A 15 19.28 31.71 9.37
C GLY A 15 19.15 30.84 8.10
N HIS A 16 19.99 31.06 7.08
CA HIS A 16 20.04 30.18 5.90
C HIS A 16 20.60 28.80 6.25
N ASP A 17 21.64 28.75 7.07
CA ASP A 17 22.24 27.46 7.50
C ASP A 17 21.28 26.66 8.36
N ALA A 18 20.58 27.30 9.29
CA ALA A 18 19.56 26.65 10.11
C ALA A 18 18.38 26.13 9.25
N HIS A 19 17.97 26.88 8.22
CA HIS A 19 16.91 26.43 7.31
C HIS A 19 17.33 25.17 6.53
N ILE A 20 18.55 25.15 5.98
CA ILE A 20 19.08 23.99 5.24
C ILE A 20 19.22 22.78 6.17
N GLN A 21 19.74 22.98 7.38
CA GLN A 21 19.85 21.92 8.38
C GLN A 21 18.47 21.37 8.74
N PHE A 22 17.47 22.23 8.93
CA PHE A 22 16.12 21.81 9.21
C PHE A 22 15.53 21.00 8.05
N THR A 23 15.59 21.50 6.81
CA THR A 23 14.95 20.83 5.67
C THR A 23 15.58 19.48 5.31
N THR A 24 16.89 19.31 5.55
CA THR A 24 17.62 18.07 5.20
C THR A 24 17.66 17.04 6.32
N ASN A 25 17.39 17.42 7.57
CA ASN A 25 17.47 16.52 8.74
C ASN A 25 16.14 16.34 9.48
N ALA A 26 15.06 16.94 8.98
CA ALA A 26 13.71 16.76 9.48
C ALA A 26 13.12 15.41 9.05
N PHE A 27 12.38 14.80 9.95
CA PHE A 27 11.61 13.57 9.74
C PHE A 27 10.13 13.87 9.84
N THR A 28 9.33 13.28 8.96
CA THR A 28 7.88 13.28 9.11
C THR A 28 7.49 12.40 10.30
N LEU A 29 6.89 13.01 11.32
CA LEU A 29 6.22 12.27 12.37
C LEU A 29 4.94 11.69 11.79
N THR A 30 4.70 10.41 12.07
CA THR A 30 3.53 9.70 11.57
C THR A 30 2.67 9.17 12.70
N SER A 31 1.37 9.03 12.43
CA SER A 31 0.45 8.30 13.30
C SER A 31 0.75 6.79 13.26
N TYR A 32 0.03 6.02 14.07
CA TYR A 32 0.09 4.55 14.04
C TYR A 32 -0.39 3.95 12.70
N THR A 33 -1.19 4.67 11.92
CA THR A 33 -1.61 4.33 10.54
C THR A 33 -0.69 4.90 9.47
N LEU A 34 0.43 5.51 9.89
CA LEU A 34 1.46 6.13 9.05
C LEU A 34 1.04 7.43 8.38
N ASP A 35 -0.03 8.08 8.86
CA ASP A 35 -0.46 9.38 8.36
C ASP A 35 0.46 10.49 8.91
N PRO A 36 0.87 11.48 8.10
CA PRO A 36 1.73 12.55 8.57
C PRO A 36 0.99 13.43 9.61
N ILE A 37 1.56 13.56 10.81
CA ILE A 37 1.00 14.36 11.91
C ILE A 37 1.92 15.50 12.35
N GLY A 38 3.16 15.54 11.88
CA GLY A 38 4.09 16.59 12.24
C GLY A 38 5.50 16.37 11.69
N VAL A 39 6.45 17.11 12.26
CA VAL A 39 7.87 17.06 11.91
C VAL A 39 8.69 16.93 13.20
N ALA A 40 9.72 16.08 13.17
CA ALA A 40 10.69 15.94 14.25
C ALA A 40 12.12 16.03 13.74
N ILE A 41 13.03 16.37 14.64
CA ILE A 41 14.46 16.37 14.39
C ILE A 41 15.12 15.43 15.40
N SER A 42 15.88 14.47 14.91
CA SER A 42 16.74 13.61 15.73
C SER A 42 18.12 13.55 15.09
N PRO A 43 19.14 14.19 15.69
CA PRO A 43 20.50 14.17 15.15
C PRO A 43 21.05 12.75 14.94
N VAL A 44 20.66 11.80 15.80
CA VAL A 44 21.09 10.40 15.70
C VAL A 44 20.50 9.72 14.47
N VAL A 45 19.20 9.91 14.21
CA VAL A 45 18.53 9.32 13.05
C VAL A 45 18.92 10.06 11.76
N ALA A 46 19.16 11.36 11.84
CA ALA A 46 19.63 12.20 10.72
C ALA A 46 21.01 11.79 10.18
N ALA A 47 21.82 11.11 11.00
CA ALA A 47 23.11 10.57 10.56
C ALA A 47 22.98 9.32 9.65
N ILE A 48 21.79 8.73 9.55
CA ILE A 48 21.56 7.49 8.79
C ILE A 48 21.35 7.82 7.33
N ASN A 49 22.13 7.20 6.44
CA ASN A 49 22.08 7.46 5.01
C ASN A 49 20.84 6.90 4.30
N HIS A 50 20.60 7.40 3.10
CA HIS A 50 19.51 6.99 2.24
C HIS A 50 19.81 5.73 1.42
N SER A 51 18.81 4.85 1.29
CA SER A 51 18.69 3.87 0.20
C SER A 51 17.26 3.79 -0.30
N CYS A 52 17.04 3.67 -1.62
CA CYS A 52 15.71 3.34 -2.16
C CYS A 52 15.33 1.86 -1.91
N ASP A 53 16.30 1.04 -1.48
CA ASP A 53 16.10 -0.33 -0.99
C ASP A 53 16.60 -0.42 0.45
N PRO A 54 15.93 0.24 1.41
CA PRO A 54 16.43 0.36 2.78
C PRO A 54 16.43 -0.98 3.53
N ASN A 55 17.26 -1.08 4.57
CA ASN A 55 17.27 -2.21 5.51
C ASN A 55 16.68 -1.85 6.88
N ALA A 56 16.41 -0.56 7.12
CA ALA A 56 15.70 -0.08 8.30
C ALA A 56 14.63 0.96 7.95
N VAL A 57 13.68 1.16 8.87
CA VAL A 57 12.61 2.15 8.78
C VAL A 57 12.54 2.95 10.08
N VAL A 58 12.10 4.19 9.95
CA VAL A 58 11.81 5.07 11.09
C VAL A 58 10.31 5.06 11.32
N ILE A 59 9.88 4.73 12.53
CA ILE A 59 8.47 4.75 12.92
C ILE A 59 8.27 5.59 14.18
N CYS A 60 7.07 6.12 14.33
CA CYS A 60 6.59 6.75 15.55
C CYS A 60 5.37 5.95 16.01
N ASP A 61 5.55 5.09 17.00
CA ASP A 61 4.47 4.21 17.49
C ASP A 61 4.20 4.52 18.96
N GLN A 62 3.50 5.62 19.22
CA GLN A 62 2.99 5.89 20.56
C GLN A 62 1.56 6.45 20.55
N PRO A 63 0.72 6.05 21.54
CA PRO A 63 -0.58 6.65 21.78
C PRO A 63 -0.44 8.13 22.18
N HIS A 64 -1.51 8.91 21.99
CA HIS A 64 -1.59 10.36 22.23
C HIS A 64 -1.18 10.84 23.64
N GLU A 65 -0.99 9.94 24.60
CA GLU A 65 -0.76 10.25 26.02
C GLU A 65 0.72 10.17 26.45
N GLN A 66 1.64 9.82 25.55
CA GLN A 66 3.09 9.72 25.83
C GLN A 66 3.90 10.59 24.86
N GLU A 67 5.12 10.97 25.28
CA GLU A 67 6.03 11.74 24.42
C GLU A 67 6.41 10.93 23.17
N PRO A 68 6.24 11.47 21.95
CA PRO A 68 6.47 10.72 20.72
C PRO A 68 7.91 10.19 20.66
N GLN A 69 8.04 8.85 20.56
CA GLN A 69 9.32 8.18 20.42
C GLN A 69 9.59 7.81 18.98
N ILE A 70 10.79 8.16 18.50
CA ILE A 70 11.30 7.73 17.19
C ILE A 70 11.99 6.38 17.37
N ASN A 71 11.47 5.34 16.71
CA ASN A 71 12.07 4.02 16.70
C ASN A 71 12.69 3.75 15.34
N LEU A 72 13.92 3.21 15.35
CA LEU A 72 14.58 2.69 14.17
C LEU A 72 14.48 1.18 14.18
N VAL A 73 13.80 0.61 13.19
CA VAL A 73 13.49 -0.82 13.13
C VAL A 73 14.12 -1.44 11.89
N ALA A 74 14.87 -2.53 12.08
CA ALA A 74 15.40 -3.31 10.96
C ALA A 74 14.28 -4.09 10.28
N ILE A 75 14.15 -3.96 8.96
CA ILE A 75 13.17 -4.66 8.12
C ILE A 75 13.82 -5.71 7.20
N LYS A 76 15.13 -5.86 7.31
CA LYS A 76 15.95 -6.89 6.65
C LYS A 76 17.05 -7.35 7.62
N PRO A 77 17.61 -8.55 7.45
CA PRO A 77 18.85 -8.93 8.14
C PRO A 77 19.96 -7.93 7.84
N ILE A 78 20.73 -7.54 8.86
CA ILE A 78 21.86 -6.60 8.75
C ILE A 78 23.10 -7.30 9.30
N ALA A 79 24.11 -7.50 8.45
CA ALA A 79 25.35 -8.16 8.85
C ALA A 79 26.27 -7.21 9.66
N PRO A 80 27.18 -7.71 10.52
CA PRO A 80 28.17 -6.87 11.18
C PRO A 80 29.00 -6.07 10.16
N GLY A 81 29.03 -4.75 10.32
CA GLY A 81 29.73 -3.83 9.41
C GLY A 81 28.93 -3.42 8.17
N GLU A 82 27.72 -3.95 7.98
CA GLU A 82 26.79 -3.45 6.97
C GLU A 82 26.22 -2.08 7.40
N GLU A 83 26.12 -1.15 6.45
CA GLU A 83 25.54 0.16 6.70
C GLU A 83 24.03 0.05 6.93
N ILE A 84 23.54 0.75 7.96
CA ILE A 84 22.09 0.93 8.17
C ILE A 84 21.64 2.07 7.27
N ALA A 85 20.61 1.83 6.46
CA ALA A 85 20.04 2.82 5.56
C ALA A 85 18.52 2.85 5.65
N ILE A 86 17.97 4.06 5.64
CA ILE A 86 16.53 4.36 5.62
C ILE A 86 16.13 4.98 4.28
N SER A 87 14.83 5.13 4.02
CA SER A 87 14.39 5.99 2.92
C SER A 87 14.11 7.40 3.42
N TYR A 88 14.49 8.39 2.61
CA TYR A 88 14.17 9.80 2.84
C TYR A 88 12.93 10.26 2.09
N ILE A 89 12.52 9.47 1.10
CA ILE A 89 11.51 9.80 0.10
C ILE A 89 10.56 8.62 -0.06
N ASP A 90 9.47 8.84 -0.79
CA ASP A 90 8.56 7.77 -1.14
C ASP A 90 9.21 6.80 -2.15
N ILE A 91 9.54 5.60 -1.67
CA ILE A 91 10.14 4.55 -2.51
C ILE A 91 9.14 3.87 -3.44
N THR A 92 7.85 4.22 -3.42
CA THR A 92 6.86 3.73 -4.38
C THR A 92 6.88 4.48 -5.70
N LEU A 93 7.49 5.68 -5.74
CA LEU A 93 7.60 6.52 -6.93
C LEU A 93 8.61 5.96 -7.95
N PRO A 94 8.46 6.21 -9.27
CA PRO A 94 9.41 5.77 -10.30
C PRO A 94 10.84 6.29 -10.11
N ARG A 95 11.83 5.55 -10.62
CA ARG A 95 13.28 5.87 -10.46
C ARG A 95 13.63 7.32 -10.80
N GLN A 96 13.08 7.86 -11.89
CA GLN A 96 13.38 9.23 -12.32
C GLN A 96 12.85 10.27 -11.32
N VAL A 97 11.63 10.06 -10.79
CA VAL A 97 11.01 10.92 -9.77
C VAL A 97 11.82 10.88 -8.48
N ARG A 98 12.16 9.67 -8.00
CA ARG A 98 13.00 9.48 -6.80
C ARG A 98 14.34 10.20 -6.91
N ARG A 99 15.04 10.04 -8.05
CA ARG A 99 16.33 10.71 -8.27
C ARG A 99 16.22 12.23 -8.32
N LYS A 100 15.15 12.74 -8.93
CA LYS A 100 14.88 14.18 -8.98
C LYS A 100 14.67 14.74 -7.57
N GLU A 101 13.81 14.10 -6.77
CA GLU A 101 13.52 14.53 -5.40
C GLU A 101 14.77 14.50 -4.51
N LEU A 102 15.58 13.43 -4.58
CA LEU A 102 16.83 13.36 -3.83
C LEU A 102 17.83 14.44 -4.26
N LYS A 103 17.87 14.77 -5.55
CA LYS A 103 18.76 15.81 -6.07
C LYS A 103 18.32 17.21 -5.65
N GLU A 104 17.02 17.48 -5.69
CA GLU A 104 16.44 18.79 -5.35
C GLU A 104 16.48 19.05 -3.84
N THR A 105 16.16 18.06 -3.01
CA THR A 105 16.05 18.23 -1.55
C THR A 105 17.36 17.97 -0.81
N TYR A 106 18.12 16.94 -1.21
CA TYR A 106 19.32 16.47 -0.48
C TYR A 106 20.62 16.64 -1.27
N ASN A 107 20.55 17.15 -2.49
CA ASN A 107 21.70 17.46 -3.35
C ASN A 107 22.69 16.28 -3.60
N PHE A 108 22.18 15.05 -3.68
CA PHE A 108 23.01 13.89 -4.05
C PHE A 108 22.36 13.00 -5.10
N ASP A 109 23.20 12.19 -5.77
CA ASP A 109 22.76 11.17 -6.72
C ASP A 109 22.78 9.80 -6.04
N CYS A 110 21.61 9.20 -5.82
CA CYS A 110 21.51 7.88 -5.21
C CYS A 110 22.14 6.78 -6.07
N LYS A 111 23.01 5.96 -5.44
CA LYS A 111 23.74 4.86 -6.08
C LYS A 111 23.31 3.47 -5.60
N CYS A 112 22.20 3.35 -4.85
CA CYS A 112 21.69 2.06 -4.39
C CYS A 112 21.33 1.14 -5.57
N VAL A 113 21.13 -0.16 -5.31
CA VAL A 113 20.83 -1.18 -6.33
C VAL A 113 19.64 -0.82 -7.24
N LEU A 114 18.59 -0.18 -6.70
CA LEU A 114 17.41 0.23 -7.48
C LEU A 114 17.65 1.48 -8.33
N CYS A 115 18.67 2.29 -8.01
CA CYS A 115 18.99 3.50 -8.74
C CYS A 115 20.17 3.33 -9.70
N SER A 116 21.10 2.40 -9.42
CA SER A 116 22.27 2.13 -10.25
C SER A 116 21.91 1.37 -11.53
N THR A 117 20.94 0.46 -11.48
CA THR A 117 20.60 -0.42 -12.61
C THR A 117 19.15 -0.19 -13.07
N PRO A 118 18.91 0.31 -14.30
CA PRO A 118 17.57 0.34 -14.87
C PRO A 118 17.00 -1.08 -14.98
N ARG A 119 15.80 -1.28 -14.43
CA ARG A 119 15.12 -2.58 -14.44
C ARG A 119 13.97 -2.56 -15.43
N TYR A 120 13.99 -3.51 -16.38
CA TYR A 120 12.89 -3.70 -17.32
C TYR A 120 11.59 -4.13 -16.61
N ASP A 121 11.74 -4.76 -15.44
CA ASP A 121 10.69 -5.32 -14.61
C ASP A 121 10.43 -4.51 -13.33
N ASP A 122 10.78 -3.21 -13.28
CA ASP A 122 10.48 -2.37 -12.10
C ASP A 122 8.95 -2.31 -11.88
N PRO A 123 8.44 -2.82 -10.74
CA PRO A 123 7.00 -2.87 -10.45
C PRO A 123 6.34 -1.48 -10.47
N ARG A 124 7.09 -0.41 -10.22
CA ARG A 124 6.60 0.97 -10.18
C ARG A 124 6.27 1.53 -11.55
N THR A 125 6.76 0.88 -12.59
CA THR A 125 6.58 1.27 -13.99
C THR A 125 6.18 0.07 -14.84
N ALA A 126 5.46 -0.89 -14.26
CA ALA A 126 5.07 -2.14 -14.92
C ALA A 126 3.61 -2.12 -15.38
N MET A 127 3.38 -2.64 -16.58
CA MET A 127 2.07 -2.90 -17.17
C MET A 127 1.93 -4.40 -17.47
N PHE A 128 0.70 -4.90 -17.40
CA PHE A 128 0.35 -6.24 -17.83
C PHE A 128 0.54 -6.43 -19.34
N CYS A 129 0.85 -7.65 -19.72
CA CYS A 129 0.94 -8.05 -21.12
C CYS A 129 -0.39 -7.79 -21.86
N PRO A 130 -0.38 -7.12 -23.03
CA PRO A 130 -1.60 -6.88 -23.80
C PRO A 130 -2.23 -8.18 -24.32
N ALA A 131 -1.42 -9.23 -24.53
CA ALA A 131 -1.88 -10.57 -24.89
C ALA A 131 -2.30 -11.43 -23.68
N ARG A 132 -2.32 -10.87 -22.46
CA ARG A 132 -2.78 -11.53 -21.22
C ARG A 132 -2.08 -12.86 -20.90
N CYS A 133 -0.80 -13.02 -21.29
CA CYS A 133 -0.04 -14.25 -21.02
C CYS A 133 0.47 -14.39 -19.57
N GLY A 134 0.15 -13.43 -18.70
CA GLY A 134 0.67 -13.30 -17.33
C GLY A 134 2.06 -12.65 -17.22
N GLY A 135 2.66 -12.22 -18.33
CA GLY A 135 3.91 -11.44 -18.31
C GLY A 135 3.68 -9.95 -18.09
N LEU A 136 4.78 -9.23 -17.87
CA LEU A 136 4.82 -7.78 -17.66
C LEU A 136 5.65 -7.09 -18.74
N ARG A 137 5.50 -5.78 -18.85
CA ARG A 137 6.32 -4.88 -19.66
C ARG A 137 6.44 -3.53 -18.96
N PRO A 138 7.47 -2.73 -19.25
CA PRO A 138 7.52 -1.37 -18.72
C PRO A 138 6.45 -0.50 -19.37
N VAL A 139 6.10 0.60 -18.70
CA VAL A 139 5.30 1.68 -19.29
C VAL A 139 5.99 2.26 -20.52
N PRO A 140 5.24 2.67 -21.56
CA PRO A 140 5.81 3.40 -22.67
C PRO A 140 6.31 4.78 -22.21
N THR A 141 7.33 5.30 -22.90
CA THR A 141 7.87 6.65 -22.69
C THR A 141 7.70 7.47 -23.96
N GLU A 142 7.51 8.78 -23.82
CA GLU A 142 7.47 9.69 -24.97
C GLU A 142 8.77 9.59 -25.80
N GLY A 143 8.63 9.47 -27.12
CA GLY A 143 9.76 9.26 -28.03
C GLY A 143 10.44 7.88 -27.93
N GLY A 144 9.97 6.99 -27.05
CA GLY A 144 10.44 5.61 -26.92
C GLY A 144 9.73 4.65 -27.86
N GLY A 145 10.34 3.49 -28.12
CA GLY A 145 9.70 2.39 -28.84
C GLY A 145 8.68 1.64 -27.97
N SER A 146 7.75 0.91 -28.61
CA SER A 146 6.74 0.13 -27.88
C SER A 146 7.37 -1.01 -27.07
N PRO A 147 7.21 -1.03 -25.74
CA PRO A 147 7.81 -2.07 -24.91
C PRO A 147 7.13 -3.43 -25.12
N SER A 148 7.94 -4.48 -25.23
CA SER A 148 7.48 -5.85 -25.43
C SER A 148 7.29 -6.60 -24.11
N CYS A 149 6.37 -7.54 -24.06
CA CYS A 149 6.19 -8.38 -22.89
C CYS A 149 7.45 -9.21 -22.59
N ASN A 150 7.88 -9.24 -21.32
CA ASN A 150 9.02 -10.04 -20.88
C ASN A 150 8.86 -11.55 -21.16
N LYS A 151 7.62 -12.06 -21.19
CA LYS A 151 7.28 -13.47 -21.40
C LYS A 151 7.01 -13.83 -22.85
N CYS A 152 5.97 -13.27 -23.48
CA CYS A 152 5.56 -13.66 -24.85
C CYS A 152 6.03 -12.70 -25.95
N LYS A 153 6.76 -11.64 -25.61
CA LYS A 153 7.24 -10.60 -26.54
C LYS A 153 6.14 -9.84 -27.30
N ALA A 154 4.87 -10.02 -26.94
CA ALA A 154 3.77 -9.22 -27.50
C ALA A 154 3.97 -7.72 -27.21
N ILE A 155 3.61 -6.91 -28.19
CA ILE A 155 3.68 -5.44 -28.17
C ILE A 155 2.24 -4.90 -28.26
N THR A 156 1.98 -3.75 -27.63
CA THR A 156 0.67 -3.10 -27.74
C THR A 156 0.42 -2.59 -29.16
N LYS A 157 -0.85 -2.62 -29.58
CA LYS A 157 -1.33 -1.96 -30.80
C LYS A 157 -1.84 -0.54 -30.54
N ASN A 158 -1.98 -0.14 -29.28
CA ASN A 158 -2.55 1.13 -28.85
C ASN A 158 -1.54 1.88 -27.95
N LEU A 159 -0.37 2.19 -28.51
CA LEU A 159 0.68 2.89 -27.75
C LEU A 159 0.23 4.30 -27.34
N GLU A 160 -0.42 5.02 -28.25
CA GLU A 160 -0.90 6.39 -28.04
C GLU A 160 -1.93 6.45 -26.91
N GLY A 161 -2.95 5.58 -26.95
CA GLY A 161 -3.95 5.55 -25.87
C GLY A 161 -3.39 5.12 -24.50
N GLU A 162 -2.30 4.36 -24.46
CA GLU A 162 -1.61 4.04 -23.21
C GLU A 162 -0.82 5.23 -22.66
N LEU A 163 -0.14 5.99 -23.53
CA LEU A 163 0.53 7.24 -23.15
C LEU A 163 -0.48 8.28 -22.67
N ASP A 164 -1.60 8.43 -23.37
CA ASP A 164 -2.68 9.33 -22.96
C ASP A 164 -3.26 8.95 -21.60
N ALA A 165 -3.50 7.65 -21.36
CA ALA A 165 -3.98 7.17 -20.06
C ALA A 165 -2.99 7.49 -18.93
N LEU A 166 -1.68 7.34 -19.17
CA LEU A 166 -0.64 7.70 -18.19
C LEU A 166 -0.63 9.20 -17.89
N ASN A 167 -0.70 10.04 -18.94
CA ASN A 167 -0.71 11.49 -18.83
C ASN A 167 -1.96 11.99 -18.08
N VAL A 168 -3.14 11.54 -18.49
CA VAL A 168 -4.41 11.86 -17.82
C VAL A 168 -4.40 11.35 -16.38
N GLY A 169 -3.86 10.15 -16.13
CA GLY A 169 -3.70 9.60 -14.79
C GLY A 169 -2.85 10.48 -13.88
N GLN A 170 -1.72 10.96 -14.39
CA GLN A 170 -0.79 11.80 -13.65
C GLN A 170 -1.40 13.17 -13.33
N GLU A 171 -2.07 13.80 -14.31
CA GLU A 171 -2.76 15.07 -14.12
C GLU A 171 -3.92 14.94 -13.13
N ALA A 172 -4.73 13.89 -13.27
CA ALA A 172 -5.85 13.62 -12.37
C ALA A 172 -5.40 13.34 -10.94
N LEU A 173 -4.30 12.61 -10.74
CA LEU A 173 -3.72 12.40 -9.42
C LEU A 173 -3.35 13.74 -8.78
N GLY A 174 -2.62 14.60 -9.49
CA GLY A 174 -2.25 15.93 -8.99
C GLY A 174 -3.47 16.78 -8.59
N LYS A 175 -4.51 16.81 -9.43
CA LYS A 175 -5.77 17.52 -9.13
C LYS A 175 -6.52 16.91 -7.95
N ALA A 176 -6.62 15.59 -7.86
CA ALA A 176 -7.32 14.90 -6.78
C ALA A 176 -6.65 15.17 -5.43
N THR A 177 -5.31 15.09 -5.37
CA THR A 177 -4.54 15.38 -4.16
C THR A 177 -4.75 16.82 -3.69
N MET A 178 -4.80 17.81 -4.59
CA MET A 178 -5.11 19.20 -4.21
C MET A 178 -6.53 19.38 -3.65
N LEU A 179 -7.49 18.57 -4.11
CA LEU A 179 -8.89 18.65 -3.71
C LEU A 179 -9.22 17.82 -2.47
N GLN A 180 -8.34 16.91 -2.03
CA GLN A 180 -8.67 15.89 -1.03
C GLN A 180 -9.24 16.43 0.30
N HIS A 181 -8.82 17.63 0.71
CA HIS A 181 -9.31 18.28 1.93
C HIS A 181 -10.34 19.38 1.69
N THR A 182 -10.36 19.98 0.50
CA THR A 182 -11.23 21.13 0.18
C THR A 182 -12.54 20.71 -0.47
N ASP A 183 -12.51 19.66 -1.29
CA ASP A 183 -13.65 19.06 -1.97
C ASP A 183 -13.43 17.54 -2.12
N PRO A 184 -13.55 16.78 -1.01
CA PRO A 184 -13.30 15.34 -1.00
C PRO A 184 -14.25 14.56 -1.92
N GLN A 185 -15.48 15.04 -2.13
CA GLN A 185 -16.44 14.39 -3.02
C GLN A 185 -15.99 14.49 -4.48
N LYS A 186 -15.48 15.66 -4.92
CA LYS A 186 -14.92 15.82 -6.26
C LYS A 186 -13.62 15.04 -6.44
N ALA A 187 -12.76 14.99 -5.41
CA ALA A 187 -11.56 14.15 -5.44
C ALA A 187 -11.92 12.66 -5.59
N LYS A 188 -12.95 12.20 -4.87
CA LYS A 188 -13.48 10.83 -4.96
C LYS A 188 -14.03 10.55 -6.34
N GLN A 189 -14.86 11.44 -6.89
CA GLN A 189 -15.41 11.29 -8.23
C GLN A 189 -14.31 11.24 -9.31
N LEU A 190 -13.29 12.09 -9.20
CA LEU A 190 -12.16 12.10 -10.13
C LEU A 190 -11.40 10.78 -10.08
N THR A 191 -11.06 10.30 -8.89
CA THR A 191 -10.35 9.02 -8.71
C THR A 191 -11.19 7.83 -9.19
N SER A 192 -12.50 7.78 -8.89
CA SER A 192 -13.42 6.75 -9.41
C SER A 192 -13.48 6.70 -10.94
N ASN A 193 -13.40 7.85 -11.61
CA ASN A 193 -13.47 7.91 -13.08
C ASN A 193 -12.16 7.48 -13.75
N ILE A 194 -11.01 7.78 -13.14
CA ILE A 194 -9.70 7.57 -13.78
C ILE A 194 -9.09 6.20 -13.49
N ILE A 195 -9.32 5.61 -12.30
CA ILE A 195 -8.82 4.27 -11.97
C ILE A 195 -9.20 3.21 -13.03
N PRO A 196 -10.46 3.13 -13.52
CA PRO A 196 -10.85 2.19 -14.56
C PRO A 196 -10.10 2.39 -15.89
N ILE A 197 -9.77 3.64 -16.24
CA ILE A 197 -9.00 3.96 -17.45
C ILE A 197 -7.58 3.41 -17.33
N LEU A 198 -6.91 3.63 -16.19
CA LEU A 198 -5.58 3.12 -15.91
C LEU A 198 -5.55 1.58 -15.90
N ASN A 199 -6.56 0.95 -15.29
CA ASN A 199 -6.71 -0.51 -15.31
C ASN A 199 -6.91 -1.04 -16.73
N SER A 200 -7.72 -0.35 -17.55
CA SER A 200 -8.00 -0.75 -18.94
C SER A 200 -6.79 -0.57 -19.86
N ALA A 201 -5.94 0.44 -19.59
CA ALA A 201 -4.63 0.58 -20.22
C ALA A 201 -3.66 -0.54 -19.81
N GLY A 202 -3.95 -1.26 -18.73
CA GLY A 202 -3.19 -2.42 -18.28
C GLY A 202 -2.08 -2.09 -17.29
N LEU A 203 -2.16 -0.97 -16.56
CA LEU A 203 -1.21 -0.69 -15.48
C LEU A 203 -1.30 -1.79 -14.40
N ALA A 204 -0.14 -2.25 -13.93
CA ALA A 204 -0.10 -3.13 -12.76
C ALA A 204 -0.49 -2.33 -11.50
N PRO A 205 -1.04 -2.96 -10.44
CA PRO A 205 -1.44 -2.27 -9.21
C PRO A 205 -0.33 -1.43 -8.55
N SER A 206 0.93 -1.84 -8.71
CA SER A 206 2.11 -1.15 -8.21
C SER A 206 2.58 0.01 -9.08
N CYS A 207 2.05 0.14 -10.29
CA CYS A 207 2.50 1.12 -11.26
C CYS A 207 2.06 2.52 -10.86
N HIS A 208 2.97 3.48 -10.96
CA HIS A 208 2.62 4.90 -10.90
C HIS A 208 1.90 5.32 -12.20
N PRO A 209 0.84 6.15 -12.16
CA PRO A 209 0.21 6.79 -10.99
C PRO A 209 -0.90 5.96 -10.32
N LEU A 210 -1.20 4.75 -10.82
CA LEU A 210 -2.32 3.92 -10.33
C LEU A 210 -2.20 3.59 -8.85
N LEU A 211 -1.00 3.27 -8.35
CA LEU A 211 -0.78 2.95 -6.94
C LEU A 211 -1.17 4.12 -6.01
N ALA A 212 -0.66 5.31 -6.30
CA ALA A 212 -0.95 6.52 -5.52
C ALA A 212 -2.43 6.91 -5.63
N MET A 213 -3.02 6.77 -6.82
CA MET A 213 -4.44 7.01 -7.03
C MET A 213 -5.31 6.04 -6.25
N ALA A 214 -4.93 4.75 -6.17
CA ALA A 214 -5.64 3.75 -5.39
C ALA A 214 -5.59 4.04 -3.88
N ARG A 215 -4.44 4.50 -3.36
CA ARG A 215 -4.32 4.92 -1.95
C ARG A 215 -5.24 6.09 -1.63
N LEU A 216 -5.18 7.16 -2.42
CA LEU A 216 -6.04 8.34 -2.22
C LEU A 216 -7.53 7.96 -2.32
N HIS A 217 -7.88 7.14 -3.31
CA HIS A 217 -9.26 6.69 -3.47
C HIS A 217 -9.74 5.86 -2.26
N GLN A 218 -8.89 4.97 -1.73
CA GLN A 218 -9.17 4.20 -0.53
C GLN A 218 -9.44 5.11 0.67
N GLU A 219 -8.60 6.11 0.92
CA GLU A 219 -8.78 7.07 2.03
C GLU A 219 -10.12 7.80 1.92
N LEU A 220 -10.46 8.29 0.72
CA LEU A 220 -11.72 8.99 0.45
C LEU A 220 -12.94 8.06 0.61
N LEU A 221 -12.83 6.80 0.19
CA LEU A 221 -13.88 5.81 0.38
C LEU A 221 -14.11 5.52 1.86
N ILE A 222 -13.04 5.22 2.61
CA ILE A 222 -13.10 4.92 4.05
C ILE A 222 -13.71 6.10 4.82
N ALA A 223 -13.28 7.32 4.54
CA ALA A 223 -13.83 8.53 5.17
C ALA A 223 -15.34 8.69 4.92
N SER A 224 -15.85 8.22 3.77
CA SER A 224 -17.26 8.31 3.40
C SER A 224 -18.13 7.13 3.87
N LEU A 225 -17.54 6.04 4.38
CA LEU A 225 -18.28 4.84 4.79
C LEU A 225 -19.36 5.10 5.85
N PRO A 226 -19.12 5.90 6.92
CA PRO A 226 -20.11 6.11 7.98
C PRO A 226 -21.41 6.79 7.52
N GLU A 227 -21.37 7.56 6.43
CA GLU A 227 -22.50 8.39 5.99
C GLU A 227 -23.53 7.62 5.15
N SER A 228 -23.10 6.61 4.39
CA SER A 228 -23.97 5.83 3.49
C SER A 228 -23.34 4.49 3.07
N MET A 229 -23.27 3.53 4.00
CA MET A 229 -22.72 2.21 3.70
C MET A 229 -23.74 1.34 2.94
N THR A 230 -23.46 1.08 1.66
CA THR A 230 -24.18 0.10 0.83
C THR A 230 -23.26 -1.09 0.54
N GLN A 231 -23.81 -2.20 0.05
CA GLN A 231 -22.99 -3.36 -0.31
C GLN A 231 -21.99 -3.00 -1.42
N GLU A 232 -22.41 -2.18 -2.37
CA GLU A 232 -21.55 -1.75 -3.48
C GLU A 232 -20.39 -0.87 -3.01
N THR A 233 -20.64 0.08 -2.10
CA THR A 233 -19.58 0.95 -1.58
C THR A 233 -18.58 0.18 -0.72
N LEU A 234 -19.04 -0.79 0.08
CA LEU A 234 -18.17 -1.70 0.82
C LEU A 234 -17.30 -2.56 -0.11
N ASP A 235 -17.93 -3.20 -1.10
CA ASP A 235 -17.24 -4.04 -2.07
C ASP A 235 -16.19 -3.25 -2.87
N ASP A 236 -16.50 -2.00 -3.25
CA ASP A 236 -15.58 -1.12 -3.97
C ASP A 236 -14.40 -0.68 -3.10
N THR A 237 -14.67 -0.39 -1.81
CA THR A 237 -13.62 -0.09 -0.83
C THR A 237 -12.68 -1.28 -0.65
N ILE A 238 -13.23 -2.50 -0.52
CA ILE A 238 -12.42 -3.73 -0.40
C ILE A 238 -11.60 -3.97 -1.68
N ARG A 239 -12.19 -3.80 -2.87
CA ARG A 239 -11.45 -3.93 -4.15
C ARG A 239 -10.31 -2.93 -4.24
N THR A 240 -10.53 -1.70 -3.83
CA THR A 240 -9.52 -0.65 -3.86
C THR A 240 -8.41 -0.92 -2.85
N ALA A 241 -8.74 -1.30 -1.61
CA ALA A 241 -7.77 -1.69 -0.59
C ALA A 241 -6.95 -2.92 -1.01
N ALA A 242 -7.59 -3.93 -1.63
CA ALA A 242 -6.88 -5.11 -2.13
C ALA A 242 -5.90 -4.77 -3.26
N ARG A 243 -6.28 -3.85 -4.16
CA ARG A 243 -5.39 -3.34 -5.22
C ARG A 243 -4.20 -2.60 -4.63
N TYR A 244 -4.44 -1.71 -3.66
CA TYR A 244 -3.37 -0.97 -2.98
C TYR A 244 -2.41 -1.93 -2.24
N ALA A 245 -2.94 -2.85 -1.43
CA ALA A 245 -2.17 -3.85 -0.71
C ALA A 245 -1.32 -4.73 -1.65
N ALA A 246 -1.88 -5.17 -2.78
CA ALA A 246 -1.13 -5.91 -3.80
C ALA A 246 -0.02 -5.06 -4.44
N GLY A 247 -0.31 -3.78 -4.73
CA GLY A 247 0.65 -2.85 -5.32
C GLY A 247 1.84 -2.55 -4.40
N VAL A 248 1.60 -2.22 -3.14
CA VAL A 248 2.69 -2.03 -2.17
C VAL A 248 3.45 -3.32 -1.89
N SER A 249 2.79 -4.48 -1.89
CA SER A 249 3.45 -5.78 -1.70
C SER A 249 4.40 -6.17 -2.84
N ALA A 250 4.20 -5.64 -4.04
CA ALA A 250 5.11 -5.84 -5.16
C ALA A 250 6.38 -4.96 -5.06
N ILE A 251 6.33 -3.91 -4.24
CA ILE A 251 7.41 -2.91 -4.11
C ILE A 251 8.19 -3.08 -2.82
N LEU A 252 7.48 -3.30 -1.71
CA LEU A 252 8.02 -3.26 -0.35
C LEU A 252 8.32 -4.67 0.17
N PRO A 253 9.42 -4.85 0.92
CA PRO A 253 9.74 -6.14 1.51
C PRO A 253 8.69 -6.57 2.54
N VAL A 254 8.62 -7.87 2.81
CA VAL A 254 7.81 -8.42 3.90
C VAL A 254 8.26 -7.79 5.21
N GLY A 255 7.31 -7.34 6.03
CA GLY A 255 7.61 -6.69 7.31
C GLY A 255 7.79 -5.17 7.23
N HIS A 256 7.68 -4.57 6.04
CA HIS A 256 7.64 -3.12 5.93
C HIS A 256 6.34 -2.56 6.57
N PRO A 257 6.41 -1.52 7.43
CA PRO A 257 5.23 -0.96 8.13
C PRO A 257 4.06 -0.64 7.21
N VAL A 258 4.30 0.08 6.11
CA VAL A 258 3.27 0.44 5.11
C VAL A 258 2.52 -0.79 4.58
N ARG A 259 3.22 -1.90 4.33
CA ARG A 259 2.61 -3.14 3.85
C ARG A 259 1.78 -3.82 4.94
N GLY A 260 2.28 -3.85 6.17
CA GLY A 260 1.55 -4.35 7.34
C GLY A 260 0.26 -3.56 7.60
N VAL A 261 0.31 -2.22 7.54
CA VAL A 261 -0.87 -1.35 7.69
C VAL A 261 -1.87 -1.57 6.55
N ALA A 262 -1.42 -1.60 5.29
CA ALA A 262 -2.29 -1.85 4.15
C ALA A 262 -3.02 -3.21 4.23
N LEU A 263 -2.34 -4.26 4.70
CA LEU A 263 -2.96 -5.57 4.93
C LEU A 263 -3.95 -5.53 6.11
N ALA A 264 -3.62 -4.82 7.20
CA ALA A 264 -4.51 -4.68 8.34
C ALA A 264 -5.80 -3.93 7.97
N GLU A 265 -5.69 -2.85 7.19
CA GLU A 265 -6.84 -2.11 6.65
C GLU A 265 -7.73 -3.01 5.78
N LEU A 266 -7.14 -3.75 4.83
CA LEU A 266 -7.87 -4.70 3.99
C LEU A 266 -8.58 -5.77 4.82
N GLY A 267 -7.87 -6.35 5.80
CA GLY A 267 -8.43 -7.36 6.69
C GLY A 267 -9.59 -6.84 7.54
N LYS A 268 -9.47 -5.61 8.06
CA LYS A 268 -10.56 -4.92 8.79
C LYS A 268 -11.75 -4.65 7.88
N LEU A 269 -11.54 -4.18 6.66
CA LEU A 269 -12.62 -3.95 5.68
C LEU A 269 -13.35 -5.24 5.30
N LEU A 270 -12.61 -6.33 5.11
CA LEU A 270 -13.21 -7.66 4.87
C LEU A 270 -14.03 -8.15 6.07
N ALA A 271 -13.70 -7.73 7.29
CA ALA A 271 -14.44 -8.08 8.51
C ALA A 271 -15.67 -7.20 8.80
N VAL A 272 -15.90 -6.12 8.05
CA VAL A 272 -17.10 -5.26 8.24
C VAL A 272 -18.39 -6.04 7.95
N ASP A 273 -19.47 -5.81 8.68
CA ASP A 273 -20.73 -6.49 8.39
C ASP A 273 -21.29 -6.14 7.00
N GLU A 274 -21.85 -7.12 6.31
CA GLU A 274 -22.49 -6.93 5.00
C GLU A 274 -23.85 -6.23 5.16
N PRO A 275 -24.05 -5.02 4.63
CA PRO A 275 -25.34 -4.33 4.74
C PRO A 275 -26.44 -5.01 3.91
N SER A 276 -26.09 -5.71 2.83
CA SER A 276 -27.04 -6.43 1.97
C SER A 276 -26.31 -7.57 1.24
N PRO A 277 -26.03 -8.69 1.93
CA PRO A 277 -25.32 -9.82 1.34
C PRO A 277 -26.12 -10.43 0.18
N PRO A 278 -25.47 -10.89 -0.90
CA PRO A 278 -26.13 -11.53 -2.04
C PRO A 278 -26.93 -12.77 -1.61
N SER A 279 -28.16 -12.89 -2.11
CA SER A 279 -29.09 -13.99 -1.78
C SER A 279 -28.70 -15.36 -2.34
N ASN A 280 -27.90 -15.39 -3.41
CA ASN A 280 -27.40 -16.62 -4.04
C ASN A 280 -25.90 -16.84 -3.74
N MET A 281 -25.61 -17.56 -2.65
CA MET A 281 -24.26 -18.00 -2.28
C MET A 281 -23.61 -18.94 -3.32
N ALA A 282 -24.41 -19.61 -4.16
CA ALA A 282 -23.94 -20.57 -5.16
C ALA A 282 -23.44 -19.91 -6.47
N GLY A 283 -23.61 -18.60 -6.65
CA GLY A 283 -23.46 -17.93 -7.94
C GLY A 283 -22.08 -17.36 -8.28
N SER A 284 -21.09 -17.32 -7.38
CA SER A 284 -19.81 -16.67 -7.73
C SER A 284 -18.62 -17.10 -6.88
N ALA A 285 -18.09 -18.31 -7.10
CA ALA A 285 -16.75 -18.64 -6.63
C ALA A 285 -15.67 -17.65 -7.15
N ASP A 286 -15.96 -16.95 -8.26
CA ASP A 286 -15.05 -16.00 -8.92
C ASP A 286 -15.27 -14.51 -8.57
N ARG A 287 -16.22 -14.16 -7.68
CA ARG A 287 -16.46 -12.75 -7.31
C ARG A 287 -15.48 -12.31 -6.21
N PHE A 288 -14.95 -11.10 -6.38
CA PHE A 288 -14.19 -10.42 -5.34
C PHE A 288 -14.83 -9.07 -4.96
N PRO A 289 -15.03 -8.78 -3.65
CA PRO A 289 -14.78 -9.68 -2.54
C PRO A 289 -15.78 -10.87 -2.49
N PRO A 290 -15.39 -11.99 -1.86
CA PRO A 290 -16.35 -13.04 -1.50
C PRO A 290 -17.37 -12.50 -0.48
N SER A 291 -18.42 -13.27 -0.21
CA SER A 291 -19.48 -12.91 0.74
C SER A 291 -19.63 -13.98 1.85
N GLY A 292 -20.24 -13.61 2.97
CA GLY A 292 -20.50 -14.49 4.10
C GLY A 292 -19.23 -15.06 4.73
N SER A 293 -19.27 -16.34 5.10
CA SER A 293 -18.17 -17.01 5.81
C SER A 293 -16.87 -17.06 5.00
N ALA A 294 -16.94 -17.11 3.67
CA ALA A 294 -15.76 -17.04 2.81
C ALA A 294 -15.04 -15.69 2.93
N ARG A 295 -15.78 -14.60 3.12
CA ARG A 295 -15.24 -13.26 3.35
C ARG A 295 -14.59 -13.13 4.72
N LEU A 296 -15.23 -13.63 5.76
CA LEU A 296 -14.67 -13.65 7.11
C LEU A 296 -13.40 -14.51 7.20
N LYS A 297 -13.37 -15.64 6.48
CA LYS A 297 -12.16 -16.46 6.37
C LYS A 297 -11.02 -15.69 5.69
N LEU A 298 -11.30 -15.01 4.58
CA LEU A 298 -10.31 -14.17 3.92
C LEU A 298 -9.86 -12.99 4.82
N ALA A 299 -10.77 -12.42 5.60
CA ALA A 299 -10.45 -11.38 6.59
C ALA A 299 -9.46 -11.89 7.63
N HIS A 300 -9.72 -13.07 8.21
CA HIS A 300 -8.86 -13.73 9.20
C HIS A 300 -7.46 -13.99 8.62
N GLU A 301 -7.38 -14.65 7.47
CA GLU A 301 -6.10 -14.96 6.80
C GLU A 301 -5.30 -13.67 6.49
N THR A 302 -5.99 -12.61 6.06
CA THR A 302 -5.38 -11.32 5.76
C THR A 302 -4.85 -10.64 7.02
N LEU A 303 -5.61 -10.64 8.12
CA LEU A 303 -5.20 -10.04 9.39
C LEU A 303 -4.05 -10.81 10.05
N VAL A 304 -4.03 -12.14 9.95
CA VAL A 304 -2.91 -12.96 10.43
C VAL A 304 -1.61 -12.55 9.72
N ARG A 305 -1.65 -12.46 8.39
CA ARG A 305 -0.50 -11.98 7.59
C ARG A 305 -0.11 -10.54 7.95
N ALA A 306 -1.09 -9.65 8.11
CA ALA A 306 -0.84 -8.28 8.52
C ALA A 306 -0.09 -8.25 9.86
N ARG A 307 -0.55 -9.02 10.84
CA ARG A 307 0.06 -9.09 12.17
C ARG A 307 1.50 -9.61 12.13
N GLU A 308 1.78 -10.64 11.33
CA GLU A 308 3.15 -11.16 11.15
C GLU A 308 4.09 -10.07 10.64
N GLU A 309 3.65 -9.27 9.66
CA GLU A 309 4.46 -8.18 9.12
C GLU A 309 4.57 -6.99 10.09
N LEU A 310 3.51 -6.66 10.82
CA LEU A 310 3.50 -5.58 11.80
C LEU A 310 4.45 -5.89 12.98
N LEU A 311 4.57 -7.16 13.40
CA LEU A 311 5.56 -7.56 14.41
C LEU A 311 7.01 -7.30 13.97
N ILE A 312 7.28 -7.29 12.66
CA ILE A 312 8.58 -6.91 12.12
C ILE A 312 8.67 -5.38 12.09
N GLY A 313 7.75 -4.72 11.38
CA GLY A 313 7.86 -3.30 11.06
C GLY A 313 7.65 -2.36 12.26
N PHE A 314 6.85 -2.77 13.23
CA PHE A 314 6.58 -2.01 14.46
C PHE A 314 7.25 -2.60 15.70
N GLY A 315 7.81 -3.81 15.60
CA GLY A 315 8.50 -4.49 16.70
C GLY A 315 7.66 -5.58 17.38
N THR A 316 8.34 -6.57 17.95
CA THR A 316 7.69 -7.70 18.63
C THR A 316 7.21 -7.33 20.03
N ASP A 317 8.00 -6.52 20.73
CA ASP A 317 7.84 -6.27 22.17
C ASP A 317 6.63 -5.39 22.48
N ASN A 318 6.23 -4.52 21.54
CA ASN A 318 4.99 -3.74 21.60
C ASN A 318 3.79 -4.46 20.91
N GLY A 319 3.98 -5.70 20.44
CA GLY A 319 2.95 -6.48 19.76
C GLY A 319 2.61 -6.02 18.35
N GLY A 320 3.55 -5.40 17.63
CA GLY A 320 3.36 -4.85 16.28
C GLY A 320 2.70 -3.48 16.30
N GLY A 321 2.96 -2.71 17.36
CA GLY A 321 2.34 -1.42 17.62
C GLY A 321 0.83 -1.46 17.83
N LEU A 322 0.18 -0.29 17.80
CA LEU A 322 -1.28 -0.23 17.99
C LEU A 322 -2.03 -1.05 16.94
N VAL A 323 -1.65 -0.92 15.66
CA VAL A 323 -2.28 -1.64 14.55
C VAL A 323 -2.14 -3.16 14.72
N GLY A 324 -0.98 -3.65 15.18
CA GLY A 324 -0.76 -5.08 15.43
C GLY A 324 -1.61 -5.64 16.57
N ARG A 325 -1.83 -4.86 17.64
CA ARG A 325 -2.73 -5.22 18.73
C ARG A 325 -4.19 -5.24 18.29
N GLU A 326 -4.64 -4.24 17.55
CA GLU A 326 -5.99 -4.21 16.98
C GLU A 326 -6.23 -5.37 16.00
N ALA A 327 -5.23 -5.70 15.17
CA ALA A 327 -5.29 -6.85 14.28
C ALA A 327 -5.44 -8.15 15.08
N ARG A 328 -4.70 -8.32 16.17
CA ARG A 328 -4.83 -9.49 17.08
C ARG A 328 -6.25 -9.60 17.65
N GLU A 329 -6.82 -8.51 18.11
CA GLU A 329 -8.18 -8.52 18.65
C GLU A 329 -9.22 -8.89 17.58
N ALA A 330 -9.06 -8.36 16.36
CA ALA A 330 -9.91 -8.69 15.23
C ALA A 330 -9.79 -10.17 14.83
N ILE A 331 -8.58 -10.75 14.83
CA ILE A 331 -8.36 -12.18 14.60
C ILE A 331 -9.14 -13.03 15.61
N VAL A 332 -9.03 -12.71 16.91
CA VAL A 332 -9.72 -13.46 17.97
C VAL A 332 -11.25 -13.36 17.84
N ARG A 333 -11.78 -12.21 17.41
CA ARG A 333 -13.23 -12.06 17.13
C ARG A 333 -13.66 -12.95 15.96
N LEU A 334 -12.93 -12.89 14.85
CA LEU A 334 -13.23 -13.70 13.66
C LEU A 334 -13.15 -15.20 13.93
N GLU A 335 -12.20 -15.66 14.74
CA GLU A 335 -12.09 -17.07 15.13
C GLU A 335 -13.34 -17.56 15.88
N LYS A 336 -13.89 -16.73 16.78
CA LYS A 336 -15.12 -17.04 17.50
C LYS A 336 -16.32 -17.09 16.57
N GLU A 337 -16.43 -16.12 15.65
CA GLU A 337 -17.53 -16.06 14.67
C GLU A 337 -17.52 -17.24 13.70
N LEU A 338 -16.35 -17.57 13.15
CA LEU A 338 -16.17 -18.73 12.27
C LEU A 338 -16.43 -20.05 13.01
N GLY A 339 -16.04 -20.14 14.28
CA GLY A 339 -16.37 -21.28 15.15
C GLY A 339 -17.88 -21.44 15.36
N ALA A 340 -18.57 -20.37 15.68
CA ALA A 340 -20.03 -20.36 15.84
C ALA A 340 -20.76 -20.74 14.55
N TRP A 341 -20.28 -20.25 13.39
CA TRP A 341 -20.84 -20.62 12.08
C TRP A 341 -20.68 -22.12 11.79
N THR A 342 -19.50 -22.67 12.06
CA THR A 342 -19.22 -24.10 11.89
C THR A 342 -20.12 -24.97 12.78
N GLN A 343 -20.30 -24.56 14.03
CA GLN A 343 -21.19 -25.24 14.97
C GLN A 343 -22.66 -25.15 14.54
N GLY A 344 -23.12 -23.99 14.07
CA GLY A 344 -24.48 -23.81 13.57
C GLY A 344 -24.80 -24.71 12.37
N ILE A 345 -23.86 -24.89 11.45
CA ILE A 345 -24.01 -25.82 10.33
C ILE A 345 -24.11 -27.26 10.82
N ASN A 346 -23.24 -27.66 11.75
CA ASN A 346 -23.28 -29.01 12.30
C ASN A 346 -24.63 -29.30 12.98
N ASN A 347 -25.13 -28.37 13.79
CA ASN A 347 -26.44 -28.48 14.44
C ASN A 347 -27.57 -28.59 13.40
N ALA A 348 -27.58 -27.74 12.37
CA ALA A 348 -28.60 -27.80 11.31
C ALA A 348 -28.56 -29.12 10.52
N LEU A 349 -27.35 -29.67 10.27
CA LEU A 349 -27.20 -30.98 9.64
C LEU A 349 -27.68 -32.11 10.55
N GLU A 350 -27.49 -32.01 11.85
CA GLU A 350 -28.02 -32.94 12.84
C GLU A 350 -29.55 -32.89 12.92
N ASP A 351 -30.15 -31.70 12.93
CA ASP A 351 -31.60 -31.50 12.91
C ASP A 351 -32.25 -32.08 11.65
N VAL A 352 -31.62 -31.89 10.48
CA VAL A 352 -32.05 -32.48 9.20
C VAL A 352 -31.94 -34.01 9.19
N LYS A 353 -30.93 -34.57 9.88
CA LYS A 353 -30.81 -36.03 10.04
C LYS A 353 -31.89 -36.57 10.99
N ALA A 354 -32.15 -35.88 12.11
CA ALA A 354 -33.17 -36.25 13.09
C ALA A 354 -34.59 -36.23 12.50
N THR A 355 -34.92 -35.20 11.71
CA THR A 355 -36.22 -35.12 11.00
C THR A 355 -36.39 -36.17 9.90
N LYS A 356 -35.31 -36.69 9.31
CA LYS A 356 -35.38 -37.80 8.35
C LYS A 356 -35.57 -39.17 9.02
N THR A 357 -35.13 -39.34 10.27
CA THR A 357 -35.33 -40.59 11.04
C THR A 357 -36.74 -40.73 11.62
N ASP A 358 -37.50 -39.65 11.74
CA ASP A 358 -38.87 -39.63 12.28
C ASP A 358 -39.98 -39.79 11.21
N LEU A 359 -39.63 -40.12 9.97
CA LEU A 359 -40.63 -40.49 8.95
C LEU A 359 -41.22 -41.87 9.30
N PRO A 360 -42.54 -42.00 9.54
CA PRO A 360 -43.15 -43.28 9.88
C PRO A 360 -42.95 -44.27 8.72
N ARG A 361 -42.42 -45.45 9.02
CA ARG A 361 -42.43 -46.59 8.10
C ARG A 361 -43.88 -46.97 7.82
N THR A 362 -44.44 -46.48 6.71
CA THR A 362 -45.72 -46.97 6.21
C THR A 362 -45.51 -48.39 5.69
N CYS A 363 -46.11 -49.36 6.40
CA CYS A 363 -46.24 -50.76 5.99
C CYS A 363 -47.11 -50.93 4.75
#